data_AF-A0A662QA88-F1
#
_entry.id   AF-A0A662QA88-F1
#
_cell.length_a   1.000
_cell.length_b   1.000
_cell.length_c   1.000
_cell.angle_alpha   90.00
_cell.angle_beta   90.00
_cell.angle_gamma   90.00
#
_symmetry.space_group_name_H-M   'P 1'
#
loop_
_entity.id
_entity.type
_entity.pdbx_description
1 polymer ?
#
loop_
_entity_poly.entity_id
_entity_poly.type
_entity_poly.pdbx_seq_one_letter_code
_entity_poly.pdbx_strand_id
1 'polypeptide(L)'
;MDAVVSGKRLPRNAIKILAHIVRKGGSMRYSEIRRELRMPDGTLNYNVNRLIAEGLLKKVGDTGLYRLPSQTPWLFFSENKERLKESLVYVGLLGKMRDEVEEPVYRTAISLLSREPDPSMHPRTWGLGVKPKYVYIVTSEEAKSSWTGLRDVDSWILLSEDDLWDIDRVEERLLKIIEPLMSNHAIILDSTGDGKPPALAFYEVANKKLIPLIYIHRTPNMRRLRWLISPDDILRRLGLYEWFRGRRA
;
A
#
# COMPACT_ATOMS: atom_id res chain seq x y z
N MET A 1 23.52 -9.84 5.95
CA MET A 1 22.27 -10.42 5.44
C MET A 1 21.97 -9.75 4.12
N ASP A 2 21.90 -10.54 3.05
CA ASP A 2 21.43 -10.07 1.75
C ASP A 2 19.93 -10.35 1.63
N ALA A 3 19.20 -9.43 1.00
CA ALA A 3 17.75 -9.50 0.84
C ALA A 3 17.38 -9.93 -0.59
N VAL A 4 16.23 -10.58 -0.73
CA VAL A 4 15.69 -11.01 -2.03
C VAL A 4 14.57 -10.05 -2.41
N VAL A 5 14.88 -9.11 -3.29
CA VAL A 5 13.91 -8.22 -3.90
C VAL A 5 13.81 -8.61 -5.36
N SER A 6 12.59 -8.64 -5.93
CA SER A 6 12.34 -9.08 -7.32
C SER A 6 12.92 -10.46 -7.69
N GLY A 7 13.04 -11.38 -6.72
CA GLY A 7 13.58 -12.73 -6.93
C GLY A 7 15.11 -12.80 -7.02
N LYS A 8 15.81 -11.67 -6.85
CA LYS A 8 17.28 -11.61 -6.90
C LYS A 8 17.89 -11.11 -5.59
N ARG A 9 19.07 -11.64 -5.29
CA ARG A 9 19.84 -11.25 -4.11
C ARG A 9 20.51 -9.89 -4.33
N LEU A 10 20.12 -8.90 -3.53
CA LEU A 10 20.73 -7.58 -3.56
C LEU A 10 21.92 -7.49 -2.58
N PRO A 11 23.01 -6.79 -2.93
CA PRO A 11 24.11 -6.53 -2.02
C PRO A 11 23.64 -5.70 -0.82
N ARG A 12 24.28 -5.94 0.33
CA ARG A 12 24.07 -5.17 1.57
C ARG A 12 24.02 -3.64 1.35
N ASN A 13 24.95 -3.08 0.57
CA ASN A 13 25.00 -1.63 0.32
C ASN A 13 23.85 -1.12 -0.55
N ALA A 14 23.43 -1.89 -1.56
CA ALA A 14 22.24 -1.56 -2.37
C ALA A 14 20.98 -1.53 -1.50
N ILE A 15 20.81 -2.51 -0.59
CA ILE A 15 19.67 -2.52 0.34
C ILE A 15 19.72 -1.33 1.29
N LYS A 16 20.92 -1.01 1.82
CA LYS A 16 21.10 0.17 2.68
C LYS A 16 20.69 1.46 1.96
N ILE A 17 21.08 1.62 0.70
CA ILE A 17 20.70 2.78 -0.13
C ILE A 17 19.19 2.81 -0.34
N LEU A 18 18.59 1.69 -0.78
CA LEU A 18 17.15 1.60 -1.01
C LEU A 18 16.36 1.95 0.26
N ALA A 19 16.69 1.31 1.39
CA ALA A 19 16.02 1.54 2.66
C ALA A 19 16.14 3.01 3.11
N HIS A 20 17.28 3.64 2.88
CA HIS A 20 17.48 5.06 3.19
C HIS A 20 16.60 5.98 2.34
N ILE A 21 16.54 5.75 1.03
CA ILE A 21 15.68 6.51 0.10
C ILE A 21 14.19 6.33 0.48
N VAL A 22 13.78 5.09 0.76
CA VAL A 22 12.39 4.77 1.15
C VAL A 22 12.02 5.49 2.45
N ARG A 23 12.86 5.42 3.48
CA ARG A 23 12.63 6.11 4.77
C ARG A 23 12.42 7.62 4.60
N LYS A 24 13.14 8.23 3.66
CA LYS A 24 13.05 9.67 3.36
C LYS A 24 11.86 10.07 2.49
N GLY A 25 11.00 9.13 2.11
CA GLY A 25 9.79 9.40 1.31
C GLY A 25 9.92 9.06 -0.17
N GLY A 26 10.93 8.27 -0.56
CA GLY A 26 10.98 7.62 -1.87
C GLY A 26 11.76 8.36 -2.97
N SER A 27 12.42 9.47 -2.64
CA SER A 27 13.30 10.17 -3.58
C SER A 27 14.46 10.87 -2.87
N MET A 28 15.63 10.91 -3.51
CA MET A 28 16.83 11.56 -2.96
C MET A 28 17.86 11.85 -4.06
N ARG A 29 18.65 12.91 -3.88
CA ARG A 29 19.76 13.24 -4.78
C ARG A 29 20.99 12.40 -4.46
N TYR A 30 21.82 12.13 -5.48
CA TYR A 30 23.10 11.42 -5.33
C TYR A 30 23.96 12.00 -4.19
N SER A 31 24.10 13.33 -4.16
CA SER A 31 24.89 14.05 -3.16
C SER A 31 24.37 13.86 -1.74
N GLU A 32 23.04 13.81 -1.57
CA GLU A 32 22.39 13.55 -0.28
C GLU A 32 22.65 12.11 0.17
N ILE A 33 22.54 11.13 -0.76
CA ILE A 33 22.81 9.72 -0.45
C ILE A 33 24.25 9.54 -0.02
N ARG A 34 25.18 10.14 -0.77
CA ARG A 34 26.62 10.08 -0.46
C ARG A 34 26.91 10.65 0.92
N ARG A 35 26.38 11.84 1.21
CA ARG A 35 26.60 12.56 2.48
C ARG A 35 26.04 11.80 3.66
N GLU A 36 24.80 11.34 3.58
CA GLU A 36 24.10 10.70 4.69
C GLU A 36 24.60 9.28 4.97
N LEU A 37 24.96 8.53 3.93
CA LEU A 37 25.47 7.15 4.09
C LEU A 37 26.99 7.07 4.21
N ARG A 38 27.72 8.18 4.03
CA ARG A 38 29.19 8.27 4.03
C ARG A 38 29.83 7.21 3.12
N MET A 39 29.27 7.02 1.92
CA MET A 39 29.75 6.02 0.97
C MET A 39 30.72 6.64 -0.05
N PRO A 40 31.81 5.95 -0.42
CA PRO A 40 32.67 6.35 -1.55
C PRO A 40 31.90 6.38 -2.87
N ASP A 41 32.29 7.26 -3.78
CA ASP A 41 31.58 7.46 -5.06
C ASP A 41 31.47 6.19 -5.91
N GLY A 42 32.57 5.44 -6.07
CA GLY A 42 32.56 4.19 -6.84
C GLY A 42 31.57 3.17 -6.28
N THR A 43 31.54 3.01 -4.94
CA THR A 43 30.62 2.10 -4.25
C THR A 43 29.18 2.55 -4.40
N LEU A 44 28.90 3.84 -4.24
CA LEU A 44 27.54 4.38 -4.36
C LEU A 44 27.02 4.22 -5.80
N ASN A 45 27.82 4.62 -6.79
CA ASN A 45 27.46 4.54 -8.20
C ASN A 45 27.17 3.09 -8.62
N TYR A 46 28.05 2.14 -8.26
CA TYR A 46 27.83 0.72 -8.55
C TYR A 46 26.49 0.20 -7.99
N ASN A 47 26.19 0.49 -6.72
CA ASN A 47 24.98 -0.01 -6.07
C ASN A 47 23.71 0.70 -6.56
N VAL A 48 23.76 2.00 -6.86
CA VAL A 48 22.63 2.73 -7.44
C VAL A 48 22.31 2.21 -8.84
N ASN A 49 23.31 2.00 -9.70
CA ASN A 49 23.08 1.45 -11.04
C ASN A 49 22.50 0.04 -10.97
N ARG A 50 22.91 -0.76 -9.98
CA ARG A 50 22.29 -2.07 -9.73
C ARG A 50 20.82 -1.94 -9.32
N LEU A 51 20.48 -1.01 -8.44
CA LEU A 51 19.07 -0.76 -8.07
C LEU A 51 18.23 -0.28 -9.26
N ILE A 52 18.83 0.50 -10.18
CA ILE A 52 18.17 0.93 -11.42
C ILE A 52 17.95 -0.26 -12.37
N ALA A 53 18.97 -1.09 -12.56
CA ALA A 53 18.88 -2.28 -13.40
C ALA A 53 17.83 -3.27 -12.90
N GLU A 54 17.60 -3.34 -11.59
CA GLU A 54 16.55 -4.16 -10.97
C GLU A 54 15.19 -3.47 -10.91
N GLY A 55 15.04 -2.26 -11.47
CA GLY A 55 13.76 -1.53 -11.51
C GLY A 55 13.30 -1.02 -10.15
N LEU A 56 14.20 -0.92 -9.16
CA LEU A 56 13.90 -0.45 -7.81
C LEU A 56 14.13 1.06 -7.65
N LEU A 57 14.95 1.64 -8.51
CA LEU A 57 15.14 3.09 -8.62
C LEU A 57 15.08 3.52 -10.09
N LYS A 58 14.76 4.78 -10.31
CA LYS A 58 14.95 5.46 -11.60
C LYS A 58 15.62 6.81 -11.38
N LYS A 59 16.54 7.16 -12.28
CA LYS A 59 17.13 8.49 -12.35
C LYS A 59 16.14 9.45 -13.02
N VAL A 60 16.02 10.67 -12.50
CA VAL A 60 15.11 11.70 -13.00
C VAL A 60 15.93 12.86 -13.58
N GLY A 61 15.98 12.90 -14.91
CA GLY A 61 16.79 13.88 -15.64
C GLY A 61 18.26 13.84 -15.24
N ASP A 62 18.94 14.98 -15.41
CA ASP A 62 20.39 15.09 -15.19
C ASP A 62 20.76 15.66 -13.82
N THR A 63 19.79 15.98 -12.97
CA THR A 63 20.01 16.64 -11.67
C THR A 63 20.52 15.70 -10.57
N GLY A 64 20.82 14.44 -10.90
CA GLY A 64 21.25 13.42 -9.96
C GLY A 64 20.15 12.97 -8.98
N LEU A 65 18.87 13.25 -9.26
CA LEU A 65 17.74 12.82 -8.46
C LEU A 65 17.38 11.36 -8.79
N TYR A 66 17.28 10.52 -7.76
CA TYR A 66 16.76 9.16 -7.86
C TYR A 66 15.42 9.07 -7.15
N ARG A 67 14.49 8.30 -7.72
CA ARG A 67 13.18 8.04 -7.11
C ARG A 67 12.75 6.60 -7.30
N LEU A 68 11.84 6.15 -6.45
CA LEU A 68 11.15 4.87 -6.63
C LEU A 68 10.26 4.92 -7.89
N PRO A 69 10.26 3.87 -8.73
CA PRO A 69 9.35 3.79 -9.87
C PRO A 69 7.88 3.67 -9.48
N SER A 70 7.61 2.97 -8.37
CA SER A 70 6.30 2.82 -7.72
C SER A 70 6.40 3.31 -6.27
N GLN A 71 5.35 3.94 -5.75
CA GLN A 71 5.23 4.29 -4.33
C GLN A 71 4.69 3.14 -3.49
N THR A 72 3.93 2.22 -4.08
CA THR A 72 3.44 1.00 -3.41
C THR A 72 4.41 -0.15 -3.64
N PRO A 73 4.82 -0.91 -2.61
CA PRO A 73 4.48 -0.78 -1.18
C PRO A 73 5.37 0.20 -0.39
N TRP A 74 6.38 0.77 -1.02
CA TRP A 74 7.50 1.42 -0.35
C TRP A 74 7.14 2.55 0.62
N LEU A 75 6.16 3.41 0.30
CA LEU A 75 5.78 4.51 1.17
C LEU A 75 5.19 4.07 2.51
N PHE A 76 4.70 2.83 2.64
CA PHE A 76 4.28 2.28 3.93
C PHE A 76 5.46 2.03 4.90
N PHE A 77 6.70 2.07 4.38
CA PHE A 77 7.93 1.93 5.17
C PHE A 77 8.66 3.26 5.36
N SER A 78 8.10 4.36 4.86
CA SER A 78 8.63 5.71 5.01
C SER A 78 8.50 6.18 6.46
N GLU A 79 9.51 6.91 6.94
CA GLU A 79 9.45 7.65 8.21
C GLU A 79 8.77 9.01 8.02
N ASN A 80 8.65 9.48 6.77
CA ASN A 80 7.91 10.68 6.42
C ASN A 80 6.40 10.39 6.35
N LYS A 81 5.70 10.55 7.49
CA LYS A 81 4.24 10.35 7.61
C LYS A 81 3.43 11.31 6.73
N GLU A 82 3.84 12.57 6.60
CA GLU A 82 3.13 13.54 5.75
C GLU A 82 3.17 13.11 4.27
N ARG A 83 4.32 12.60 3.79
CA ARG A 83 4.41 12.07 2.44
C ARG A 83 3.46 10.88 2.22
N LEU A 84 3.34 9.99 3.20
CA LEU A 84 2.38 8.88 3.12
C LEU A 84 0.94 9.42 3.09
N LYS A 85 0.58 10.32 4.00
CA LYS A 85 -0.74 10.96 4.07
C LYS A 85 -1.12 11.63 2.74
N GLU A 86 -0.20 12.36 2.12
CA GLU A 86 -0.44 13.03 0.82
C GLU A 86 -0.56 12.07 -0.38
N SER A 87 -0.17 10.82 -0.19
CA SER A 87 -0.08 9.82 -1.27
C SER A 87 -1.02 8.63 -1.05
N LEU A 88 -1.63 8.49 0.12
CA LEU A 88 -2.41 7.31 0.49
C LEU A 88 -3.76 7.29 -0.23
N VAL A 89 -3.98 6.22 -0.98
CA VAL A 89 -5.25 5.90 -1.65
C VAL A 89 -5.83 4.65 -1.00
N TYR A 90 -7.04 4.77 -0.50
CA TYR A 90 -7.83 3.65 -0.03
C TYR A 90 -8.69 3.12 -1.18
N VAL A 91 -8.70 1.81 -1.40
CA VAL A 91 -9.57 1.14 -2.37
C VAL A 91 -10.36 0.07 -1.62
N GLY A 92 -11.68 0.20 -1.55
CA GLY A 92 -12.54 -0.71 -0.79
C GLY A 92 -13.73 -1.22 -1.59
N LEU A 93 -14.40 -2.23 -1.04
CA LEU A 93 -15.65 -2.78 -1.57
C LEU A 93 -16.86 -2.08 -0.93
N LEU A 94 -17.94 -1.93 -1.72
CA LEU A 94 -19.25 -1.50 -1.21
C LEU A 94 -20.31 -2.47 -1.73
N GLY A 95 -21.03 -3.10 -0.80
CA GLY A 95 -22.22 -3.89 -1.12
C GLY A 95 -23.50 -3.09 -0.92
N LYS A 96 -24.64 -3.68 -1.29
CA LYS A 96 -25.98 -3.09 -1.08
C LYS A 96 -26.25 -2.73 0.38
N MET A 97 -26.97 -1.63 0.58
CA MET A 97 -27.49 -1.24 1.89
C MET A 97 -28.39 -2.35 2.46
N ARG A 98 -28.29 -2.57 3.76
CA ARG A 98 -29.12 -3.51 4.53
C ARG A 98 -29.63 -2.79 5.75
N ASP A 99 -30.84 -3.13 6.20
CA ASP A 99 -31.53 -2.42 7.29
C ASP A 99 -30.72 -2.37 8.60
N GLU A 100 -29.88 -3.37 8.84
CA GLU A 100 -29.03 -3.48 10.03
C GLU A 100 -27.74 -2.63 9.97
N VAL A 101 -27.52 -1.90 8.86
CA VAL A 101 -26.25 -1.19 8.60
C VAL A 101 -26.50 0.30 8.39
N GLU A 102 -26.25 1.07 9.44
CA GLU A 102 -26.41 2.53 9.44
C GLU A 102 -25.38 3.26 8.57
N GLU A 103 -24.17 2.70 8.38
CA GLU A 103 -23.11 3.32 7.59
C GLU A 103 -22.34 2.31 6.72
N PRO A 104 -21.83 2.74 5.55
CA PRO A 104 -20.95 1.93 4.74
C PRO A 104 -19.70 1.49 5.51
N VAL A 105 -19.34 0.22 5.36
CA VAL A 105 -18.23 -0.37 6.10
C VAL A 105 -16.88 0.31 5.80
N TYR A 106 -16.70 0.83 4.59
CA TYR A 106 -15.48 1.54 4.22
C TYR A 106 -15.22 2.77 5.11
N ARG A 107 -16.27 3.46 5.60
CA ARG A 107 -16.12 4.60 6.53
C ARG A 107 -15.57 4.15 7.87
N THR A 108 -16.10 3.04 8.40
CA THR A 108 -15.54 2.40 9.59
C THR A 108 -14.09 1.97 9.35
N ALA A 109 -13.78 1.39 8.19
CA ALA A 109 -12.44 0.94 7.86
C ALA A 109 -11.44 2.10 7.84
N ILE A 110 -11.79 3.20 7.16
CA ILE A 110 -10.98 4.42 7.12
C ILE A 110 -10.80 5.00 8.52
N SER A 111 -11.85 5.06 9.35
CA SER A 111 -11.78 5.55 10.73
C SER A 111 -10.80 4.73 11.57
N LEU A 112 -10.89 3.39 11.50
CA LEU A 112 -9.98 2.49 12.22
C LEU A 112 -8.55 2.58 11.69
N LEU A 113 -8.38 2.61 10.37
CA LEU A 113 -7.08 2.74 9.71
C LEU A 113 -6.40 4.07 10.04
N SER A 114 -7.15 5.14 10.26
CA SER A 114 -6.59 6.46 10.55
C SER A 114 -6.09 6.62 11.99
N ARG A 115 -6.40 5.68 12.90
CA ARG A 115 -5.95 5.72 14.29
C ARG A 115 -4.44 5.55 14.38
N GLU A 116 -3.81 6.22 15.34
CA GLU A 116 -2.41 5.97 15.66
C GLU A 116 -2.21 4.50 16.07
N PRO A 117 -1.07 3.89 15.72
CA PRO A 117 -0.71 2.57 16.21
C PRO A 117 -0.74 2.53 17.74
N ASP A 118 -1.41 1.53 18.30
CA ASP A 118 -1.54 1.36 19.75
C ASP A 118 -0.66 0.18 20.22
N PRO A 119 0.48 0.43 20.86
CA PRO A 119 1.39 -0.63 21.31
C PRO A 119 0.78 -1.65 22.26
N SER A 120 -0.35 -1.33 22.91
CA SER A 120 -1.09 -2.28 23.77
C SER A 120 -1.93 -3.29 22.97
N MET A 121 -2.21 -2.99 21.70
CA MET A 121 -2.97 -3.86 20.81
C MET A 121 -2.07 -4.77 19.97
N HIS A 122 -2.63 -5.86 19.47
CA HIS A 122 -1.94 -6.73 18.51
C HIS A 122 -1.56 -5.95 17.23
N PRO A 123 -0.32 -6.03 16.72
CA PRO A 123 0.16 -5.24 15.57
C PRO A 123 -0.69 -5.39 14.30
N ARG A 124 -1.24 -6.58 14.05
CA ARG A 124 -2.20 -6.81 12.94
C ARG A 124 -3.52 -6.05 13.07
N THR A 125 -3.70 -5.22 14.09
CA THR A 125 -4.91 -4.44 14.31
C THR A 125 -4.63 -2.96 14.50
N TRP A 126 -3.38 -2.53 14.33
CA TRP A 126 -2.99 -1.12 14.36
C TRP A 126 -3.49 -0.37 13.14
N GLY A 127 -3.93 0.87 13.36
CA GLY A 127 -4.05 1.84 12.29
C GLY A 127 -2.69 2.37 11.82
N LEU A 128 -2.70 3.23 10.82
CA LEU A 128 -1.52 3.87 10.24
C LEU A 128 -1.23 5.25 10.85
N GLY A 129 -2.15 5.82 11.62
CA GLY A 129 -2.06 7.21 12.11
C GLY A 129 -2.21 8.27 11.03
N VAL A 130 -2.69 7.89 9.84
CA VAL A 130 -2.91 8.81 8.71
C VAL A 130 -4.23 8.49 8.01
N LYS A 131 -4.94 9.55 7.62
CA LYS A 131 -6.16 9.43 6.81
C LYS A 131 -5.79 9.30 5.32
N PRO A 132 -6.44 8.40 4.55
CA PRO A 132 -6.31 8.38 3.10
C PRO A 132 -6.66 9.74 2.49
N LYS A 133 -5.87 10.16 1.49
CA LYS A 133 -6.14 11.36 0.70
C LYS A 133 -7.27 11.14 -0.29
N TYR A 134 -7.32 9.93 -0.87
CA TYR A 134 -8.36 9.56 -1.82
C TYR A 134 -9.02 8.24 -1.43
N VAL A 135 -10.32 8.14 -1.73
CA VAL A 135 -11.18 6.99 -1.47
C VAL A 135 -11.78 6.51 -2.78
N TYR A 136 -11.39 5.32 -3.19
CA TYR A 136 -11.88 4.63 -4.37
C TYR A 136 -12.76 3.45 -3.91
N ILE A 137 -13.93 3.30 -4.51
CA ILE A 137 -14.88 2.26 -4.13
C ILE A 137 -15.23 1.40 -5.33
N VAL A 138 -15.05 0.08 -5.20
CA VAL A 138 -15.47 -0.95 -6.15
C VAL A 138 -16.85 -1.46 -5.74
N THR A 139 -17.80 -1.43 -6.67
CA THR A 139 -19.21 -1.75 -6.39
C THR A 139 -20.04 -1.90 -7.68
N SER A 140 -21.30 -2.32 -7.57
CA SER A 140 -22.31 -2.23 -8.63
C SER A 140 -23.09 -0.91 -8.57
N GLU A 141 -23.79 -0.54 -9.65
CA GLU A 141 -24.65 0.64 -9.61
C GLU A 141 -25.86 0.45 -8.69
N GLU A 142 -26.36 -0.76 -8.58
CA GLU A 142 -27.44 -1.12 -7.67
C GLU A 142 -27.00 -0.94 -6.22
N ALA A 143 -25.81 -1.42 -5.88
CA ALA A 143 -25.22 -1.22 -4.56
C ALA A 143 -24.99 0.25 -4.27
N LYS A 144 -24.34 0.99 -5.18
CA LYS A 144 -24.12 2.43 -5.02
C LYS A 144 -25.42 3.22 -4.83
N SER A 145 -26.44 2.94 -5.64
CA SER A 145 -27.74 3.63 -5.61
C SER A 145 -28.55 3.32 -4.34
N SER A 146 -28.29 2.19 -3.69
CA SER A 146 -28.95 1.83 -2.42
C SER A 146 -28.47 2.67 -1.23
N TRP A 147 -27.33 3.37 -1.37
CA TRP A 147 -26.79 4.25 -0.34
C TRP A 147 -27.03 5.72 -0.69
N THR A 148 -27.22 6.54 0.35
CA THR A 148 -27.33 8.00 0.20
C THR A 148 -26.14 8.71 0.85
N GLY A 149 -25.82 9.92 0.38
CA GLY A 149 -24.85 10.80 1.05
C GLY A 149 -23.37 10.36 0.97
N LEU A 150 -22.98 9.61 -0.06
CA LEU A 150 -21.60 9.11 -0.26
C LEU A 150 -20.69 10.14 -0.95
N ARG A 151 -20.67 11.39 -0.45
CA ARG A 151 -19.87 12.51 -1.01
C ARG A 151 -18.37 12.42 -0.69
N ASP A 152 -18.00 11.51 0.20
CA ASP A 152 -16.65 11.21 0.65
C ASP A 152 -15.92 10.19 -0.23
N VAL A 153 -16.55 9.73 -1.32
CA VAL A 153 -15.94 8.85 -2.33
C VAL A 153 -15.43 9.69 -3.49
N ASP A 154 -14.12 9.65 -3.73
CA ASP A 154 -13.46 10.39 -4.81
C ASP A 154 -13.63 9.72 -6.18
N SER A 155 -13.74 8.38 -6.21
CA SER A 155 -13.83 7.63 -7.45
C SER A 155 -14.60 6.31 -7.30
N TRP A 156 -15.42 6.02 -8.30
CA TRP A 156 -16.23 4.81 -8.39
C TRP A 156 -15.66 3.87 -9.45
N ILE A 157 -15.42 2.62 -9.06
CA ILE A 157 -15.03 1.52 -9.93
C ILE A 157 -16.26 0.63 -10.09
N LEU A 158 -17.11 0.99 -11.04
CA LEU A 158 -18.37 0.30 -11.28
C LEU A 158 -18.15 -0.97 -12.11
N LEU A 159 -18.81 -2.04 -11.66
CA LEU A 159 -18.90 -3.36 -12.28
C LEU A 159 -20.37 -3.75 -12.39
N SER A 160 -20.74 -4.59 -13.36
CA SER A 160 -22.06 -5.21 -13.33
C SER A 160 -22.14 -6.22 -12.18
N GLU A 161 -23.36 -6.57 -11.74
CA GLU A 161 -23.54 -7.63 -10.73
C GLU A 161 -22.91 -8.96 -11.21
N ASP A 162 -23.04 -9.30 -12.49
CA ASP A 162 -22.42 -10.49 -13.08
C ASP A 162 -20.89 -10.43 -13.02
N ASP A 163 -20.29 -9.26 -13.33
CA ASP A 163 -18.84 -9.11 -13.24
C ASP A 163 -18.33 -9.23 -11.79
N LEU A 164 -19.13 -8.86 -10.78
CA LEU A 164 -18.76 -9.02 -9.37
C LEU A 164 -18.71 -10.50 -8.93
N TRP A 165 -19.35 -11.41 -9.67
CA TRP A 165 -19.25 -12.85 -9.43
C TRP A 165 -18.06 -13.50 -10.16
N ASP A 166 -17.41 -12.76 -11.06
CA ASP A 166 -16.26 -13.22 -11.85
C ASP A 166 -14.97 -12.62 -11.28
N ILE A 167 -14.18 -13.45 -10.60
CA ILE A 167 -12.92 -13.05 -9.95
C ILE A 167 -11.98 -12.40 -10.97
N ASP A 168 -11.83 -12.99 -12.15
CA ASP A 168 -10.89 -12.52 -13.17
C ASP A 168 -11.28 -11.13 -13.68
N ARG A 169 -12.58 -10.87 -13.85
CA ARG A 169 -13.07 -9.55 -14.25
C ARG A 169 -12.88 -8.49 -13.17
N VAL A 170 -13.13 -8.84 -11.92
CA VAL A 170 -12.86 -7.92 -10.80
C VAL A 170 -11.37 -7.59 -10.75
N GLU A 171 -10.49 -8.59 -10.91
CA GLU A 171 -9.04 -8.38 -10.94
C GLU A 171 -8.60 -7.48 -12.09
N GLU A 172 -9.05 -7.76 -13.32
CA GLU A 172 -8.71 -6.97 -14.50
C GLU A 172 -9.11 -5.50 -14.28
N ARG A 173 -10.35 -5.29 -13.81
CA ARG A 173 -10.89 -3.95 -13.58
C ARG A 173 -10.11 -3.23 -12.49
N LEU A 174 -9.81 -3.92 -11.39
CA LEU A 174 -9.06 -3.36 -10.27
C LEU A 174 -7.64 -2.98 -10.71
N LEU A 175 -6.92 -3.88 -11.38
CA LEU A 175 -5.56 -3.67 -11.87
C LEU A 175 -5.46 -2.49 -12.84
N LYS A 176 -6.41 -2.39 -13.78
CA LYS A 176 -6.47 -1.28 -14.75
C LYS A 176 -6.55 0.09 -14.07
N ILE A 177 -7.15 0.17 -12.90
CA ILE A 177 -7.27 1.42 -12.12
C ILE A 177 -6.05 1.62 -11.20
N ILE A 178 -5.62 0.59 -10.48
CA ILE A 178 -4.61 0.78 -9.43
C ILE A 178 -3.18 0.86 -9.98
N GLU A 179 -2.84 0.14 -11.05
CA GLU A 179 -1.45 0.11 -11.56
C GLU A 179 -0.93 1.50 -11.97
N PRO A 180 -1.68 2.34 -12.69
CA PRO A 180 -1.25 3.72 -12.96
C PRO A 180 -1.06 4.54 -11.68
N LEU A 181 -1.94 4.36 -10.69
CA LEU A 181 -1.90 5.09 -9.42
C LEU A 181 -0.68 4.72 -8.58
N MET A 182 -0.25 3.47 -8.59
CA MET A 182 0.89 2.98 -7.80
C MET A 182 2.18 3.79 -8.06
N SER A 183 2.33 4.39 -9.25
CA SER A 183 3.51 5.21 -9.59
C SER A 183 3.68 6.45 -8.68
N ASN A 184 2.56 7.00 -8.18
CA ASN A 184 2.51 8.24 -7.40
C ASN A 184 1.82 8.08 -6.03
N HIS A 185 1.14 6.95 -5.80
CA HIS A 185 0.32 6.72 -4.62
C HIS A 185 0.68 5.44 -3.88
N ALA A 186 0.57 5.51 -2.56
CA ALA A 186 0.57 4.35 -1.68
C ALA A 186 -0.86 3.80 -1.63
N ILE A 187 -1.07 2.58 -2.11
CA ILE A 187 -2.40 2.00 -2.20
C ILE A 187 -2.60 1.02 -1.05
N ILE A 188 -3.76 1.08 -0.42
CA ILE A 188 -4.24 0.04 0.50
C ILE A 188 -5.54 -0.53 -0.05
N LEU A 189 -5.64 -1.85 -0.06
CA LEU A 189 -6.86 -2.55 -0.43
C LEU A 189 -7.66 -2.90 0.82
N ASP A 190 -8.97 -2.85 0.72
CA ASP A 190 -9.91 -3.30 1.73
C ASP A 190 -10.90 -4.28 1.11
N SER A 191 -10.76 -5.56 1.47
CA SER A 191 -11.67 -6.61 1.04
C SER A 191 -12.91 -6.71 1.94
N THR A 192 -13.17 -5.70 2.77
CA THR A 192 -14.40 -5.64 3.57
C THR A 192 -15.53 -5.09 2.74
N GLY A 193 -16.47 -5.96 2.43
CA GLY A 193 -17.62 -5.60 1.63
C GLY A 193 -17.91 -6.72 0.65
N ASP A 194 -19.07 -6.60 0.03
CA ASP A 194 -19.58 -7.34 -1.11
C ASP A 194 -18.96 -8.72 -1.44
N GLY A 195 -19.76 -9.78 -1.22
CA GLY A 195 -19.50 -11.14 -1.72
C GLY A 195 -18.19 -11.81 -1.28
N LYS A 196 -18.07 -13.11 -1.57
CA LYS A 196 -16.78 -13.82 -1.50
C LYS A 196 -15.90 -13.59 -2.74
N PRO A 197 -16.43 -13.52 -3.98
CA PRO A 197 -15.59 -13.38 -5.17
C PRO A 197 -14.82 -12.04 -5.24
N PRO A 198 -15.44 -10.86 -5.02
CA PRO A 198 -14.69 -9.59 -5.04
C PRO A 198 -13.62 -9.53 -3.95
N ALA A 199 -13.92 -10.06 -2.76
CA ALA A 199 -12.94 -10.15 -1.67
C ALA A 199 -11.74 -11.04 -2.03
N LEU A 200 -11.96 -12.13 -2.76
CA LEU A 200 -10.90 -13.01 -3.25
C LEU A 200 -10.05 -12.31 -4.32
N ALA A 201 -10.67 -11.65 -5.31
CA ALA A 201 -9.95 -10.85 -6.32
C ALA A 201 -9.05 -9.77 -5.68
N PHE A 202 -9.54 -9.08 -4.64
CA PHE A 202 -8.73 -8.14 -3.86
C PHE A 202 -7.52 -8.81 -3.20
N TYR A 203 -7.71 -10.03 -2.66
CA TYR A 203 -6.64 -10.80 -2.05
C TYR A 203 -5.57 -11.25 -3.06
N GLU A 204 -5.99 -11.69 -4.26
CA GLU A 204 -5.09 -12.09 -5.34
C GLU A 204 -4.28 -10.91 -5.87
N VAL A 205 -4.94 -9.78 -6.15
CA VAL A 205 -4.28 -8.53 -6.56
C VAL A 205 -3.32 -8.03 -5.50
N ALA A 206 -3.73 -8.02 -4.22
CA ALA A 206 -2.86 -7.63 -3.12
C ALA A 206 -1.58 -8.49 -3.07
N ASN A 207 -1.71 -9.80 -3.24
CA ASN A 207 -0.56 -10.71 -3.25
C ASN A 207 0.36 -10.52 -4.44
N LYS A 208 -0.20 -10.37 -5.65
CA LYS A 208 0.53 -10.21 -6.91
C LYS A 208 1.30 -8.88 -6.95
N LYS A 209 0.70 -7.82 -6.39
CA LYS A 209 1.26 -6.45 -6.44
C LYS A 209 1.92 -6.01 -5.14
N LEU A 210 2.01 -6.90 -4.14
CA LEU A 210 2.55 -6.62 -2.80
C LEU A 210 1.86 -5.41 -2.15
N ILE A 211 0.54 -5.34 -2.23
CA ILE A 211 -0.25 -4.24 -1.67
C ILE A 211 -0.75 -4.64 -0.29
N PRO A 212 -0.66 -3.76 0.72
CA PRO A 212 -1.29 -4.02 2.00
C PRO A 212 -2.81 -4.21 1.86
N LEU A 213 -3.35 -5.18 2.60
CA LEU A 213 -4.76 -5.56 2.53
C LEU A 213 -5.34 -5.65 3.94
N ILE A 214 -6.48 -4.99 4.14
CA ILE A 214 -7.23 -5.00 5.40
C ILE A 214 -8.60 -5.69 5.25
N TYR A 215 -9.13 -6.07 6.40
CA TYR A 215 -10.48 -6.55 6.61
C TYR A 215 -11.01 -6.02 7.95
N ILE A 216 -12.26 -5.58 8.01
CA ILE A 216 -12.92 -5.16 9.25
C ILE A 216 -13.77 -6.31 9.76
N HIS A 217 -13.30 -6.90 10.86
CA HIS A 217 -14.09 -7.87 11.60
C HIS A 217 -15.17 -7.13 12.41
N ARG A 218 -16.44 -7.42 12.08
CA ARG A 218 -17.60 -6.89 12.77
C ARG A 218 -18.27 -8.00 13.58
N THR A 219 -18.49 -7.74 14.86
CA THR A 219 -19.44 -8.46 15.72
C THR A 219 -20.45 -7.43 16.26
N PRO A 220 -21.56 -7.86 16.88
CA PRO A 220 -22.56 -6.92 17.43
C PRO A 220 -21.96 -5.86 18.36
N ASN A 221 -20.90 -6.20 19.11
CA ASN A 221 -20.31 -5.33 20.12
C ASN A 221 -18.90 -4.84 19.77
N MET A 222 -18.36 -5.19 18.59
CA MET A 222 -16.98 -4.86 18.26
C MET A 222 -16.78 -4.66 16.75
N ARG A 223 -16.04 -3.61 16.41
CA ARG A 223 -15.49 -3.41 15.06
C ARG A 223 -13.97 -3.35 15.17
N ARG A 224 -13.28 -4.24 14.47
CA ARG A 224 -11.82 -4.36 14.59
C ARG A 224 -11.18 -4.47 13.22
N LEU A 225 -10.21 -3.59 12.97
CA LEU A 225 -9.35 -3.69 11.80
C LEU A 225 -8.44 -4.90 11.93
N ARG A 226 -8.28 -5.63 10.83
CA ARG A 226 -7.36 -6.75 10.71
C ARG A 226 -6.58 -6.63 9.41
N TRP A 227 -5.25 -6.59 9.51
CA TRP A 227 -4.38 -6.76 8.35
C TRP A 227 -4.42 -8.22 7.91
N LEU A 228 -4.91 -8.46 6.69
CA LEU A 228 -4.78 -9.75 6.00
C LEU A 228 -3.38 -9.87 5.40
N ILE A 229 -2.89 -8.77 4.83
CA ILE A 229 -1.50 -8.60 4.38
C ILE A 229 -1.02 -7.26 4.96
N SER A 230 -0.18 -7.31 6.00
CA SER A 230 0.38 -6.10 6.58
C SER A 230 1.60 -5.59 5.80
N PRO A 231 1.96 -4.30 5.94
CA PRO A 231 3.25 -3.80 5.44
C PRO A 231 4.44 -4.64 5.92
N ASP A 232 4.41 -5.12 7.16
CA ASP A 232 5.47 -5.96 7.72
C ASP A 232 5.52 -7.36 7.09
N ASP A 233 4.38 -7.95 6.72
CA ASP A 233 4.34 -9.21 5.97
C ASP A 233 5.01 -9.04 4.59
N ILE A 234 4.79 -7.89 3.93
CA ILE A 234 5.45 -7.56 2.66
C ILE A 234 6.96 -7.41 2.86
N LEU A 235 7.43 -6.73 3.91
CA LEU A 235 8.86 -6.63 4.21
C LEU A 235 9.51 -8.00 4.44
N ARG A 236 8.82 -8.91 5.14
CA ARG A 236 9.32 -10.28 5.33
C ARG A 236 9.43 -11.03 4.01
N ARG A 237 8.40 -10.94 3.15
CA ARG A 237 8.42 -11.54 1.79
C ARG A 237 9.57 -11.01 0.94
N LEU A 238 9.95 -9.75 1.11
CA LEU A 238 11.08 -9.12 0.42
C LEU A 238 12.44 -9.38 1.11
N GLY A 239 12.48 -10.07 2.26
CA GLY A 239 13.70 -10.22 3.05
C GLY A 239 14.26 -8.90 3.59
N LEU A 240 13.42 -7.87 3.73
CA LEU A 240 13.79 -6.51 4.13
C LEU A 240 13.37 -6.15 5.55
N TYR A 241 12.71 -7.06 6.28
CA TYR A 241 12.17 -6.77 7.61
C TYR A 241 13.22 -6.19 8.58
N GLU A 242 14.37 -6.83 8.71
CA GLU A 242 15.45 -6.36 9.60
C GLU A 242 16.02 -4.99 9.17
N TRP A 243 15.95 -4.65 7.89
CA TRP A 243 16.45 -3.37 7.40
C TRP A 243 15.55 -2.19 7.74
N PHE A 244 14.26 -2.43 7.95
CA PHE A 244 13.25 -1.39 8.21
C PHE A 244 12.73 -1.42 9.65
N ARG A 245 12.61 -2.60 10.26
CA ARG A 245 12.02 -2.84 11.59
C ARG A 245 12.97 -3.48 12.58
N GLY A 246 14.04 -4.11 12.11
CA GLY A 246 15.10 -4.66 12.96
C GLY A 246 15.76 -3.55 13.77
N ARG A 247 16.04 -3.83 15.05
CA ARG A 247 16.76 -2.90 15.92
C ARG A 247 18.08 -2.50 15.26
N ARG A 248 18.40 -1.20 15.32
CA ARG A 248 19.69 -0.63 14.95
C ARG A 248 20.81 -1.56 15.43
N ALA A 249 21.64 -2.03 14.49
CA ALA A 249 23.05 -2.20 14.80
C ALA A 249 23.70 -0.81 14.82
#